data_AF-A0A853ID89-F1
#
_entry.id   AF-A0A853ID89-F1
#
_cell.length_a   1.000
_cell.length_b   1.000
_cell.length_c   1.000
_cell.angle_alpha   90.00
_cell.angle_beta   90.00
_cell.angle_gamma   90.00
#
_symmetry.space_group_name_H-M   'P 1'
#
loop_
_entity.id
_entity.type
_entity.pdbx_description
1 polymer ?
#
loop_
_entity_poly.entity_id
_entity_poly.type
_entity_poly.pdbx_seq_one_letter_code
_entity_poly.pdbx_strand_id
1 'polypeptide(L)'
;MLTILKRSRANGSVAYRAVVRVKRKGKIVYSESRTFDREKLAKLWGRKRELELQTPEGIQKLKVAKVTIEQLIDRYIKEVDPIKPLGRSKRYTLEQLRCSDLGKIIAAELTSSDVLEHCKIRQSEGAGPATVSQDVTYLRTIFSLCQAGWGLPITSGAIDAARPVLNQLGLIGKSSRRDRRITPEEIKQLSEAFEKRFSKQQANIPMSDIFEFAIDTAMRQNEICSLRWEDLNLDKKTIIIRERKDPKNKHNNHQEVPLLGKSLDIILNSIPKFLMLD
;
A
#
# COMPACT_ATOMS: atom_id res chain seq x y z
N MET A 1 -4.90 35.11 -21.60
CA MET A 1 -5.54 35.85 -22.71
C MET A 1 -6.95 35.32 -22.90
N LEU A 2 -7.94 36.14 -22.58
CA LEU A 2 -9.36 35.91 -22.84
C LEU A 2 -9.74 36.34 -24.27
N THR A 3 -10.49 35.50 -24.96
CA THR A 3 -11.15 35.81 -26.24
C THR A 3 -12.62 35.43 -26.15
N ILE A 4 -13.52 36.33 -26.57
CA ILE A 4 -14.96 36.04 -26.65
C ILE A 4 -15.33 35.86 -28.12
N LEU A 5 -15.95 34.73 -28.46
CA LEU A 5 -16.43 34.40 -29.79
C LEU A 5 -17.96 34.39 -29.79
N LYS A 6 -18.57 35.17 -30.68
CA LYS A 6 -20.02 35.17 -30.90
C LYS A 6 -20.37 34.05 -31.89
N ARG A 7 -21.36 33.21 -31.55
CA ARG A 7 -21.85 32.13 -32.41
C ARG A 7 -23.37 32.15 -32.48
N SER A 8 -23.92 32.11 -33.69
CA SER A 8 -25.35 31.89 -33.90
C SER A 8 -25.67 30.40 -33.80
N ARG A 9 -26.71 30.05 -33.02
CA ARG A 9 -27.24 28.68 -32.94
C ARG A 9 -28.22 28.43 -34.10
N ALA A 10 -28.50 27.16 -34.38
CA ALA A 10 -29.46 26.76 -35.42
C ALA A 10 -30.88 27.32 -35.18
N ASN A 11 -31.24 27.63 -33.94
CA ASN A 11 -32.51 28.24 -33.55
C ASN A 11 -32.51 29.79 -33.60
N GLY A 12 -31.51 30.42 -34.22
CA GLY A 12 -31.39 31.88 -34.34
C GLY A 12 -30.90 32.60 -33.08
N SER A 13 -30.82 31.92 -31.92
CA SER A 13 -30.30 32.53 -30.69
C SER A 13 -28.77 32.70 -30.74
N VAL A 14 -28.27 33.76 -30.08
CA VAL A 14 -26.83 34.06 -30.00
C VAL A 14 -26.23 33.43 -28.75
N ALA A 15 -25.10 32.74 -28.92
CA ALA A 15 -24.28 32.22 -27.84
C ALA A 15 -22.90 32.88 -27.85
N TYR A 16 -22.33 33.06 -26.66
CA TYR A 16 -21.02 33.67 -26.45
C TYR A 16 -20.07 32.62 -25.87
N ARG A 17 -19.06 32.21 -26.65
CA ARG A 17 -18.01 31.29 -26.20
C ARG A 17 -16.82 32.09 -25.69
N ALA A 18 -16.59 32.04 -24.38
CA ALA A 18 -15.37 32.54 -23.78
C ALA A 18 -14.26 31.48 -23.94
N VAL A 19 -13.09 31.89 -24.40
CA VAL A 19 -11.90 31.06 -24.56
C VAL A 19 -10.77 31.70 -23.76
N VAL A 20 -10.23 31.00 -22.76
CA VAL A 20 -9.11 31.44 -21.93
C VAL A 20 -7.88 30.63 -22.33
N ARG A 21 -6.84 31.32 -22.81
CA ARG A 21 -5.56 30.70 -23.21
C ARG A 21 -4.41 31.21 -22.35
N VAL A 22 -3.55 30.31 -21.92
CA VAL A 22 -2.27 30.62 -21.26
C VAL A 22 -1.14 30.27 -22.22
N LYS A 23 -0.28 31.25 -22.53
CA LYS A 23 0.92 31.06 -23.36
C LYS A 23 2.18 31.16 -22.51
N ARG A 24 3.17 30.29 -22.73
CA ARG A 24 4.52 30.40 -22.17
C ARG A 24 5.55 30.09 -23.25
N LYS A 25 6.61 30.90 -23.35
CA LYS A 25 7.65 30.79 -24.39
C LYS A 25 7.04 30.64 -25.80
N GLY A 26 6.00 31.43 -26.09
CA GLY A 26 5.28 31.42 -27.37
C GLY A 26 4.30 30.25 -27.58
N LYS A 27 4.33 29.19 -26.76
CA LYS A 27 3.44 28.01 -26.89
C LYS A 27 2.20 28.11 -26.01
N ILE A 28 1.05 27.69 -26.51
CA ILE A 28 -0.18 27.57 -25.71
C ILE A 28 -0.02 26.36 -24.79
N VAL A 29 0.09 26.60 -23.48
CA VAL A 29 0.22 25.55 -22.46
C VAL A 29 -1.13 25.15 -21.87
N TYR A 30 -2.16 25.98 -22.07
CA TYR A 30 -3.53 25.71 -21.64
C TYR A 30 -4.54 26.47 -22.49
N SER A 31 -5.66 25.83 -22.80
CA SER A 31 -6.81 26.44 -23.46
C SER A 31 -8.09 25.84 -22.88
N GLU A 32 -8.92 26.69 -22.31
CA GLU A 32 -10.25 26.33 -21.81
C GLU A 32 -11.30 27.16 -22.54
N SER A 33 -12.47 26.59 -22.79
CA SER A 33 -13.56 27.37 -23.33
C SER A 33 -14.90 26.97 -22.74
N ARG A 34 -15.75 27.95 -22.49
CA ARG A 34 -17.12 27.74 -22.02
C ARG A 34 -18.07 28.66 -22.76
N THR A 35 -19.27 28.16 -23.04
CA THR A 35 -20.30 28.87 -23.80
C THR A 35 -21.42 29.33 -22.88
N PHE A 36 -21.89 30.56 -23.08
CA PHE A 36 -22.93 31.21 -22.29
C PHE A 36 -23.94 31.89 -23.20
N ASP A 37 -25.17 32.09 -22.71
CA ASP A 37 -26.22 32.80 -23.45
C ASP A 37 -26.05 34.32 -23.42
N ARG A 38 -25.34 34.85 -22.42
CA ARG A 38 -25.11 36.29 -22.24
C ARG A 38 -23.63 36.64 -22.29
N GLU A 39 -23.27 37.66 -23.07
CA GLU A 39 -21.88 38.13 -23.21
C GLU A 39 -21.27 38.54 -21.86
N LYS A 40 -22.07 39.21 -21.02
CA LYS A 40 -21.63 39.65 -19.69
C LYS A 40 -21.19 38.48 -18.80
N LEU A 41 -21.91 37.36 -18.84
CA LEU A 41 -21.54 36.14 -18.09
C LEU A 41 -20.27 35.50 -18.66
N ALA A 42 -20.14 35.45 -19.99
CA ALA A 42 -18.93 34.96 -20.66
C ALA A 42 -17.68 35.79 -20.29
N LYS A 43 -17.81 37.12 -20.28
CA LYS A 43 -16.74 38.04 -19.86
C LYS A 43 -16.38 37.89 -18.38
N LEU A 44 -17.38 37.80 -17.48
CA LEU A 44 -17.16 37.62 -16.04
C LEU A 44 -16.44 36.30 -15.73
N TRP A 45 -16.91 35.18 -16.29
CA TRP A 45 -16.25 33.88 -16.15
C TRP A 45 -14.83 33.92 -16.70
N GLY A 46 -14.66 34.48 -17.90
CA GLY A 46 -13.36 34.58 -18.57
C GLY A 46 -12.33 35.38 -17.78
N ARG A 47 -12.72 36.53 -17.22
CA ARG A 47 -11.83 37.38 -16.38
C ARG A 47 -11.47 36.70 -15.06
N LYS A 48 -12.45 36.10 -14.38
CA LYS A 48 -12.19 35.34 -13.15
C LYS A 48 -11.19 34.22 -13.40
N ARG A 49 -11.39 33.46 -14.49
CA ARG A 49 -10.53 32.36 -14.85
C ARG A 49 -9.14 32.80 -15.29
N GLU A 50 -9.04 33.90 -16.02
CA GLU A 50 -7.74 34.49 -16.39
C GLU A 50 -6.94 34.92 -15.15
N LEU A 51 -7.60 35.54 -14.17
CA LEU A 51 -6.97 35.97 -12.91
C LEU A 51 -6.51 34.76 -12.07
N GLU A 52 -7.32 33.71 -11.97
CA GLU A 52 -6.93 32.45 -11.34
C GLU A 52 -5.68 31.85 -12.02
N LEU A 53 -5.63 31.85 -13.35
CA LEU A 53 -4.53 31.26 -14.12
C LEU A 53 -3.28 32.14 -14.26
N GLN A 54 -3.35 33.39 -13.80
CA GLN A 54 -2.18 34.27 -13.69
C GLN A 54 -1.33 33.95 -12.46
N THR A 55 -1.91 33.36 -11.41
CA THR A 55 -1.13 32.97 -10.22
C THR A 55 -0.39 31.64 -10.45
N PRO A 56 0.77 31.44 -9.79
CA PRO A 56 1.44 30.14 -9.77
C PRO A 56 0.52 29.00 -9.30
N GLU A 57 -0.38 29.26 -8.33
CA GLU A 57 -1.30 28.23 -7.83
C GLU A 57 -2.33 27.80 -8.87
N GLY A 58 -2.90 28.72 -9.66
CA GLY A 58 -3.87 28.36 -10.69
C GLY A 58 -3.26 27.50 -11.80
N ILE A 59 -2.00 27.73 -12.14
CA ILE A 59 -1.27 26.92 -13.13
C ILE A 59 -0.93 25.53 -12.54
N GLN A 60 -0.54 25.47 -11.27
CA GLN A 60 -0.29 24.18 -10.62
C GLN A 60 -1.58 23.36 -10.52
N LYS A 61 -2.72 23.99 -10.23
CA LYS A 61 -4.05 23.33 -10.26
C LYS A 61 -4.37 22.69 -11.61
N LEU A 62 -3.92 23.28 -12.72
CA LEU A 62 -4.10 22.68 -14.05
C LEU A 62 -3.29 21.40 -14.27
N LYS A 63 -2.11 21.30 -13.67
CA LYS A 63 -1.27 20.10 -13.76
C LYS A 63 -1.88 18.91 -13.04
N VAL A 64 -2.66 19.16 -11.98
CA VAL A 64 -3.27 18.11 -11.15
C VAL A 64 -4.73 17.81 -11.50
N ALA A 65 -5.40 18.68 -12.27
CA ALA A 65 -6.81 18.54 -12.65
C ALA A 65 -7.16 17.28 -13.48
N LYS A 66 -6.17 16.46 -13.83
CA LYS A 66 -6.36 15.20 -14.57
C LYS A 66 -5.60 14.02 -13.97
N VAL A 67 -4.92 14.23 -12.84
CA VAL A 67 -4.08 13.20 -12.24
C VAL A 67 -4.93 12.36 -11.32
N THR A 68 -5.11 11.09 -11.65
CA THR A 68 -5.89 10.14 -10.86
C THR A 68 -5.04 9.51 -9.75
N ILE A 69 -5.69 8.97 -8.72
CA ILE A 69 -5.00 8.27 -7.63
C ILE A 69 -4.23 7.05 -8.15
N GLU A 70 -4.79 6.32 -9.13
CA GLU A 70 -4.11 5.21 -9.79
C GLU A 70 -2.76 5.64 -10.41
N GLN A 71 -2.72 6.80 -11.08
CA GLN A 71 -1.51 7.33 -11.72
C GLN A 71 -0.47 7.74 -10.67
N LEU A 72 -0.93 8.27 -9.53
CA LEU A 72 -0.03 8.56 -8.41
C LEU A 72 0.54 7.27 -7.81
N ILE A 73 -0.26 6.21 -7.70
CA ILE A 73 0.20 4.90 -7.21
C ILE A 73 1.22 4.30 -8.18
N ASP A 74 0.95 4.30 -9.48
CA ASP A 74 1.89 3.78 -10.48
C ASP A 74 3.21 4.54 -10.46
N ARG A 75 3.14 5.87 -10.36
CA ARG A 75 4.34 6.72 -10.21
C ARG A 75 5.08 6.38 -8.92
N TYR A 76 4.38 6.21 -7.80
CA TYR A 76 4.97 5.85 -6.52
C TYR A 76 5.70 4.49 -6.62
N ILE A 77 5.08 3.47 -7.22
CA ILE A 77 5.70 2.16 -7.40
C ILE A 77 6.94 2.28 -8.28
N LYS A 78 6.85 2.98 -9.42
CA LYS A 78 7.95 3.15 -10.37
C LYS A 78 9.17 3.86 -9.77
N GLU A 79 8.95 4.89 -8.96
CA GLU A 79 10.04 5.71 -8.42
C GLU A 79 10.59 5.17 -7.08
N VAL A 80 9.74 4.62 -6.22
CA VAL A 80 10.14 4.21 -4.87
C VAL A 80 10.68 2.78 -4.83
N ASP A 81 10.12 1.86 -5.62
CA ASP A 81 10.53 0.45 -5.58
C ASP A 81 12.02 0.21 -5.90
N PRO A 82 12.63 0.90 -6.89
CA PRO A 82 14.07 0.76 -7.15
C PRO A 82 14.96 1.29 -6.02
N ILE A 83 14.50 2.29 -5.27
CA ILE A 83 15.25 2.92 -4.17
C ILE A 83 15.06 2.14 -2.87
N LYS A 84 13.82 1.71 -2.63
CA LYS A 84 13.38 1.02 -1.43
C LYS A 84 12.34 -0.04 -1.82
N PRO A 85 12.80 -1.28 -2.10
CA PRO A 85 11.94 -2.36 -2.56
C PRO A 85 10.69 -2.53 -1.70
N LEU A 86 9.54 -2.57 -2.38
CA LEU A 86 8.26 -2.72 -1.73
C LEU A 86 8.05 -4.18 -1.35
N GLY A 87 7.88 -4.45 -0.06
CA GLY A 87 7.51 -5.78 0.41
C GLY A 87 6.17 -6.25 -0.18
N ARG A 88 6.02 -7.57 -0.33
CA ARG A 88 4.85 -8.23 -0.97
C ARG A 88 3.50 -7.65 -0.53
N SER A 89 3.28 -7.52 0.79
CA SER A 89 2.02 -7.01 1.33
C SER A 89 1.74 -5.56 0.92
N LYS A 90 2.75 -4.69 0.96
CA LYS A 90 2.59 -3.29 0.58
C LYS A 90 2.30 -3.15 -0.92
N ARG A 91 3.00 -3.90 -1.76
CA ARG A 91 2.76 -3.93 -3.21
C ARG A 91 1.33 -4.37 -3.51
N TYR A 92 0.90 -5.49 -2.92
CA TYR A 92 -0.46 -5.99 -3.11
C TYR A 92 -1.52 -4.96 -2.71
N THR A 93 -1.37 -4.31 -1.55
CA THR A 93 -2.31 -3.25 -1.12
C THR A 93 -2.33 -2.06 -2.09
N LEU A 94 -1.17 -1.63 -2.58
CA LEU A 94 -1.09 -0.53 -3.55
C LEU A 94 -1.77 -0.89 -4.87
N GLU A 95 -1.57 -2.11 -5.37
CA GLU A 95 -2.22 -2.61 -6.59
C GLU A 95 -3.75 -2.72 -6.42
N GLN A 96 -4.21 -3.15 -5.24
CA GLN A 96 -5.64 -3.17 -4.91
C GLN A 96 -6.24 -1.76 -4.87
N LEU A 97 -5.56 -0.80 -4.21
CA LEU A 97 -5.97 0.60 -4.20
C LEU A 97 -6.02 1.19 -5.61
N ARG A 98 -5.01 0.89 -6.44
CA ARG A 98 -4.95 1.35 -7.82
C ARG A 98 -6.14 0.88 -8.64
N CYS A 99 -6.54 -0.39 -8.49
CA CYS A 99 -7.65 -0.97 -9.25
C CYS A 99 -9.04 -0.67 -8.66
N SER A 100 -9.11 -0.09 -7.47
CA SER A 100 -10.38 0.26 -6.80
C SER A 100 -11.06 1.49 -7.42
N ASP A 101 -12.32 1.73 -7.08
CA ASP A 101 -13.03 2.96 -7.49
C ASP A 101 -12.38 4.23 -6.95
N LEU A 102 -11.76 4.16 -5.77
CA LEU A 102 -10.94 5.25 -5.23
C LEU A 102 -9.75 5.56 -6.14
N GLY A 103 -9.16 4.56 -6.79
CA GLY A 103 -8.05 4.74 -7.74
C GLY A 103 -8.40 5.64 -8.93
N LYS A 104 -9.67 5.60 -9.36
CA LYS A 104 -10.17 6.36 -10.53
C LYS A 104 -10.43 7.83 -10.23
N ILE A 105 -10.51 8.21 -8.95
CA ILE A 105 -10.78 9.59 -8.52
C ILE A 105 -9.60 10.49 -8.89
N ILE A 106 -9.90 11.71 -9.34
CA ILE A 106 -8.89 12.75 -9.52
C ILE A 106 -8.33 13.11 -8.15
N ALA A 107 -7.02 12.97 -7.97
CA ALA A 107 -6.39 13.07 -6.65
C ALA A 107 -6.58 14.45 -5.98
N ALA A 108 -6.73 15.51 -6.77
CA ALA A 108 -7.01 16.86 -6.26
C ALA A 108 -8.48 17.04 -5.80
N GLU A 109 -9.38 16.14 -6.19
CA GLU A 109 -10.80 16.14 -5.86
C GLU A 109 -11.16 15.15 -4.74
N LEU A 110 -10.17 14.40 -4.22
CA LEU A 110 -10.39 13.43 -3.15
C LEU A 110 -10.99 14.11 -1.91
N THR A 111 -12.12 13.58 -1.45
CA THR A 111 -12.81 14.03 -0.24
C THR A 111 -12.68 13.00 0.89
N SER A 112 -12.95 13.42 2.12
CA SER A 112 -13.02 12.50 3.27
C SER A 112 -14.13 11.45 3.11
N SER A 113 -15.19 11.77 2.36
CA SER A 113 -16.30 10.86 2.08
C SER A 113 -15.87 9.69 1.21
N ASP A 114 -15.06 9.94 0.18
CA ASP A 114 -14.55 8.90 -0.72
C ASP A 114 -13.66 7.91 0.04
N VAL A 115 -12.83 8.43 0.97
CA VAL A 115 -11.99 7.59 1.83
C VAL A 115 -12.84 6.72 2.77
N LEU A 116 -13.91 7.29 3.34
CA LEU A 116 -14.86 6.56 4.19
C LEU A 116 -15.58 5.47 3.41
N GLU A 117 -16.04 5.77 2.20
CA GLU A 117 -16.73 4.82 1.32
C GLU A 117 -15.81 3.66 0.94
N HIS A 118 -14.57 3.94 0.51
CA HIS A 118 -13.58 2.90 0.23
C HIS A 118 -13.38 1.97 1.44
N CYS A 119 -13.23 2.52 2.64
CA CYS A 119 -13.03 1.71 3.85
C CYS A 119 -14.25 0.82 4.17
N LYS A 120 -15.47 1.31 3.94
CA LYS A 120 -16.70 0.53 4.10
C LYS A 120 -16.76 -0.62 3.09
N ILE A 121 -16.45 -0.35 1.83
CA ILE A 121 -16.41 -1.38 0.77
C ILE A 121 -15.41 -2.48 1.16
N ARG A 122 -14.19 -2.10 1.54
CA ARG A 122 -13.14 -3.06 1.95
C ARG A 122 -13.57 -3.92 3.15
N GLN A 123 -14.24 -3.33 4.13
CA GLN A 123 -14.77 -4.10 5.25
C GLN A 123 -15.88 -5.06 4.81
N SER A 124 -16.77 -4.63 3.91
CA SER A 124 -17.83 -5.49 3.36
C SER A 124 -17.28 -6.67 2.54
N GLU A 125 -16.10 -6.52 1.94
CA GLU A 125 -15.34 -7.57 1.27
C GLU A 125 -14.60 -8.52 2.26
N GLY A 126 -14.75 -8.30 3.57
CA GLY A 126 -14.15 -9.14 4.62
C GLY A 126 -12.78 -8.67 5.10
N ALA A 127 -12.29 -7.49 4.70
CA ALA A 127 -11.04 -6.97 5.23
C ALA A 127 -11.19 -6.51 6.68
N GLY A 128 -10.34 -7.05 7.58
CA GLY A 128 -10.30 -6.62 8.97
C GLY A 128 -9.75 -5.18 9.14
N PRO A 129 -10.02 -4.52 10.28
CA PRO A 129 -9.64 -3.11 10.49
C PRO A 129 -8.14 -2.81 10.35
N ALA A 130 -7.28 -3.77 10.68
CA ALA A 130 -5.84 -3.65 10.51
C ALA A 130 -5.39 -3.64 9.04
N THR A 131 -6.11 -4.35 8.18
CA THR A 131 -5.87 -4.39 6.74
C THR A 131 -6.32 -3.09 6.11
N VAL A 132 -7.55 -2.63 6.40
CA VAL A 132 -8.09 -1.35 5.90
C VAL A 132 -7.24 -0.16 6.39
N SER A 133 -6.67 -0.24 7.60
CA SER A 133 -5.73 0.77 8.12
C SER A 133 -4.47 0.92 7.26
N GLN A 134 -4.01 -0.15 6.60
CA GLN A 134 -2.87 -0.10 5.68
C GLN A 134 -3.20 0.70 4.42
N ASP A 135 -4.40 0.52 3.87
CA ASP A 135 -4.89 1.23 2.69
C ASP A 135 -4.78 2.76 2.92
N VAL A 136 -5.37 3.24 4.02
CA VAL A 136 -5.37 4.65 4.43
C VAL A 136 -3.95 5.16 4.68
N THR A 137 -3.10 4.34 5.31
CA THR A 137 -1.72 4.70 5.63
C THR A 137 -0.86 4.86 4.36
N TYR A 138 -1.00 3.96 3.40
CA TYR A 138 -0.25 4.04 2.15
C TYR A 138 -0.76 5.16 1.25
N LEU A 139 -2.07 5.37 1.19
CA LEU A 139 -2.65 6.51 0.48
C LEU A 139 -2.11 7.84 1.04
N ARG A 140 -2.09 8.01 2.36
CA ARG A 140 -1.50 9.19 3.03
C ARG A 140 -0.02 9.37 2.67
N THR A 141 0.73 8.27 2.61
CA THR A 141 2.16 8.30 2.25
C THR A 141 2.37 8.82 0.82
N ILE A 142 1.56 8.36 -0.13
CA ILE A 142 1.62 8.81 -1.53
C ILE A 142 1.25 10.30 -1.63
N PHE A 143 0.17 10.72 -0.96
CA PHE A 143 -0.26 12.13 -0.97
C PHE A 143 0.79 13.04 -0.33
N SER A 144 1.48 12.58 0.72
CA SER A 144 2.60 13.33 1.31
C SER A 144 3.78 13.48 0.33
N LEU A 145 4.07 12.43 -0.45
CA LEU A 145 5.11 12.48 -1.49
C LEU A 145 4.72 13.40 -2.65
N CYS A 146 3.44 13.52 -2.98
CA CYS A 146 2.96 14.43 -4.02
C CYS A 146 3.37 15.87 -3.73
N GLN A 147 3.18 16.32 -2.49
CA GLN A 147 3.54 17.66 -2.07
C GLN A 147 5.06 17.83 -1.93
N ALA A 148 5.71 16.97 -1.14
CA ALA A 148 7.12 17.14 -0.76
C ALA A 148 8.11 16.74 -1.86
N GLY A 149 7.82 15.67 -2.61
CA GLY A 149 8.72 15.12 -3.62
C GLY A 149 8.38 15.57 -5.03
N TRP A 150 7.09 15.60 -5.40
CA TRP A 150 6.67 15.85 -6.78
C TRP A 150 6.24 17.29 -7.06
N GLY A 151 6.16 18.14 -6.04
CA GLY A 151 5.73 19.54 -6.16
C GLY A 151 4.31 19.69 -6.71
N LEU A 152 3.46 18.68 -6.51
CA LEU A 152 2.05 18.73 -6.87
C LEU A 152 1.28 19.35 -5.70
N PRO A 153 0.35 20.30 -5.95
CA PRO A 153 -0.48 20.91 -4.90
C PRO A 153 -1.61 19.95 -4.46
N ILE A 154 -1.26 18.71 -4.11
CA ILE A 154 -2.15 17.67 -3.60
C ILE A 154 -1.72 17.41 -2.16
N THR A 155 -2.68 17.48 -1.23
CA THR A 155 -2.42 17.35 0.21
C THR A 155 -3.15 16.15 0.80
N SER A 156 -2.61 15.54 1.85
CA SER A 156 -3.27 14.44 2.57
C SER A 156 -4.47 14.87 3.43
N GLY A 157 -4.91 16.13 3.37
CA GLY A 157 -5.91 16.71 4.27
C GLY A 157 -7.23 15.93 4.33
N ALA A 158 -7.76 15.46 3.20
CA ALA A 158 -8.97 14.63 3.16
C ALA A 158 -8.79 13.30 3.90
N ILE A 159 -7.63 12.68 3.76
CA ILE A 159 -7.29 11.41 4.40
C ILE A 159 -7.10 11.61 5.91
N ASP A 160 -6.41 12.68 6.29
CA ASP A 160 -6.18 13.04 7.68
C ASP A 160 -7.50 13.39 8.39
N ALA A 161 -8.42 14.09 7.71
CA ALA A 161 -9.74 14.42 8.22
C ALA A 161 -10.68 13.19 8.32
N ALA A 162 -10.57 12.22 7.42
CA ALA A 162 -11.35 10.98 7.49
C ALA A 162 -10.91 10.08 8.66
N ARG A 163 -9.63 10.13 9.04
CA ARG A 163 -9.02 9.18 9.97
C ARG A 163 -9.66 9.11 11.37
N PRO A 164 -10.03 10.21 12.04
CA PRO A 164 -10.74 10.14 13.32
C PRO A 164 -12.09 9.41 13.20
N VAL A 165 -12.87 9.72 12.16
CA VAL A 165 -14.17 9.10 11.90
C VAL A 165 -14.01 7.61 11.60
N LEU A 166 -13.02 7.24 10.81
CA LEU A 166 -12.71 5.85 10.51
C LEU A 166 -12.37 5.03 11.76
N ASN A 167 -11.63 5.61 12.71
CA ASN A 167 -11.36 4.96 14.00
C ASN A 167 -12.62 4.85 14.85
N GLN A 168 -13.43 5.92 14.93
CA GLN A 168 -14.67 5.94 15.70
C GLN A 168 -15.67 4.90 15.19
N LEU A 169 -15.76 4.70 13.87
CA LEU A 169 -16.60 3.69 13.23
C LEU A 169 -16.00 2.27 13.27
N GLY A 170 -14.78 2.09 13.81
CA GLY A 170 -14.10 0.79 13.82
C GLY A 170 -13.71 0.26 12.44
N LEU A 171 -13.74 1.10 11.41
CA LEU A 171 -13.36 0.73 10.03
C LEU A 171 -11.84 0.54 9.90
N ILE A 172 -11.06 1.26 10.71
CA ILE A 172 -9.63 1.07 10.85
C ILE A 172 -9.26 0.81 12.31
N GLY A 173 -8.19 0.05 12.54
CA GLY A 173 -7.77 -0.28 13.89
C GLY A 173 -6.47 -1.08 13.94
N LYS A 174 -6.09 -1.48 15.15
CA LYS A 174 -4.98 -2.42 15.35
C LYS A 174 -5.49 -3.85 15.17
N SER A 175 -4.59 -4.77 14.85
CA SER A 175 -4.91 -6.20 14.85
C SER A 175 -5.33 -6.63 16.26
N SER A 176 -6.34 -7.50 16.36
CA SER A 176 -6.72 -8.11 17.62
C SER A 176 -5.52 -8.79 18.27
N ARG A 177 -5.38 -8.61 19.59
CA ARG A 177 -4.38 -9.34 20.37
C ARG A 177 -4.82 -10.79 20.51
N ARG A 178 -3.83 -11.69 20.55
CA ARG A 178 -4.04 -13.10 20.83
C ARG A 178 -3.56 -13.34 22.25
N ASP A 179 -4.48 -13.70 23.13
CA ASP A 179 -4.21 -13.86 24.57
C ASP A 179 -4.27 -15.34 25.02
N ARG A 180 -4.38 -16.26 24.06
CA ARG A 180 -4.45 -17.71 24.30
C ARG A 180 -3.19 -18.42 23.78
N ARG A 181 -2.69 -19.38 24.54
CA ARG A 181 -1.71 -20.38 24.11
C ARG A 181 -2.42 -21.72 23.85
N ILE A 182 -1.84 -22.50 22.96
CA ILE A 182 -2.30 -23.87 22.70
C ILE A 182 -2.07 -24.74 23.94
N THR A 183 -2.99 -25.65 24.24
CA THR A 183 -2.87 -26.57 25.38
C THR A 183 -2.05 -27.80 25.01
N PRO A 184 -1.51 -28.56 25.99
CA PRO A 184 -0.82 -29.82 25.72
C PRO A 184 -1.66 -30.83 24.90
N GLU A 185 -2.96 -30.90 25.17
CA GLU A 185 -3.89 -31.76 24.42
C GLU A 185 -4.04 -31.30 22.97
N GLU A 186 -4.11 -29.99 22.71
CA GLU A 186 -4.15 -29.45 21.35
C GLU A 186 -2.83 -29.69 20.60
N ILE A 187 -1.69 -29.57 21.28
CA ILE A 187 -0.39 -29.91 20.70
C ILE A 187 -0.39 -31.37 20.26
N LYS A 188 -0.83 -32.29 21.13
CA LYS A 188 -0.92 -33.72 20.81
C LYS A 188 -1.82 -33.98 19.61
N GLN A 189 -3.03 -33.40 19.58
CA GLN A 189 -3.96 -33.56 18.46
C GLN A 189 -3.41 -33.03 17.14
N LEU A 190 -2.70 -31.89 17.18
CA LEU A 190 -2.05 -31.32 16.00
C LEU A 190 -0.89 -32.20 15.50
N SER A 191 -0.04 -32.69 16.39
CA SER A 191 1.06 -33.61 16.04
C SER A 191 0.52 -34.89 15.40
N GLU A 192 -0.48 -35.54 15.99
CA GLU A 192 -1.13 -36.74 15.41
C GLU A 192 -1.72 -36.46 14.01
N ALA A 193 -2.34 -35.29 13.84
CA ALA A 193 -2.87 -34.88 12.53
C ALA A 193 -1.77 -34.64 11.50
N PHE A 194 -0.63 -34.07 11.90
CA PHE A 194 0.53 -33.87 11.02
C PHE A 194 1.18 -35.19 10.62
N GLU A 195 1.35 -36.13 11.56
CA GLU A 195 1.87 -37.48 11.28
C GLU A 195 0.96 -38.25 10.32
N LYS A 196 -0.36 -38.23 10.57
CA LYS A 196 -1.34 -38.86 9.68
C LYS A 196 -1.35 -38.24 8.27
N ARG A 197 -1.03 -36.95 8.16
CA ARG A 197 -0.88 -36.30 6.85
C ARG A 197 0.42 -36.74 6.18
N PHE A 198 1.51 -36.81 6.93
CA PHE A 198 2.83 -37.18 6.44
C PHE A 198 2.91 -38.63 5.95
N SER A 199 2.12 -39.53 6.53
CA SER A 199 2.03 -40.93 6.07
C SER A 199 1.38 -41.11 4.70
N LYS A 200 0.79 -40.05 4.12
CA LYS A 200 0.25 -40.09 2.75
C LYS A 200 1.37 -39.90 1.74
N GLN A 201 1.36 -40.69 0.66
CA GLN A 201 2.39 -40.67 -0.40
C GLN A 201 2.66 -39.28 -1.02
N GLN A 202 1.71 -38.35 -0.97
CA GLN A 202 1.84 -37.00 -1.55
C GLN A 202 2.32 -35.94 -0.55
N ALA A 203 2.67 -36.33 0.68
CA ALA A 203 3.13 -35.39 1.70
C ALA A 203 4.66 -35.40 1.79
N ASN A 204 5.26 -34.24 1.53
CA ASN A 204 6.73 -34.09 1.42
C ASN A 204 7.29 -33.14 2.49
N ILE A 205 6.40 -32.50 3.25
CA ILE A 205 6.76 -31.48 4.24
C ILE A 205 6.70 -32.14 5.62
N PRO A 206 7.82 -32.22 6.37
CA PRO A 206 7.86 -32.78 7.72
C PRO A 206 7.23 -31.80 8.72
N MET A 207 5.90 -31.67 8.67
CA MET A 207 5.17 -30.65 9.42
C MET A 207 5.22 -30.89 10.93
N SER A 208 5.30 -32.15 11.38
CA SER A 208 5.45 -32.49 12.80
C SER A 208 6.75 -31.92 13.36
N ASP A 209 7.87 -32.20 12.69
CA ASP A 209 9.20 -31.69 13.04
C ASP A 209 9.25 -30.15 13.05
N ILE A 210 8.71 -29.51 12.00
CA ILE A 210 8.65 -28.05 11.90
C ILE A 210 7.81 -27.45 13.05
N PHE A 211 6.69 -28.10 13.40
CA PHE A 211 5.80 -27.64 14.46
C PHE A 211 6.44 -27.75 15.84
N GLU A 212 7.04 -28.91 16.17
CA GLU A 212 7.76 -29.10 17.44
C GLU A 212 8.96 -28.16 17.53
N PHE A 213 9.73 -28.02 16.46
CA PHE A 213 10.84 -27.07 16.38
C PHE A 213 10.38 -25.63 16.63
N ALA A 214 9.24 -25.23 16.06
CA ALA A 214 8.68 -23.89 16.26
C ALA A 214 8.21 -23.65 17.71
N ILE A 215 7.70 -24.68 18.40
CA ILE A 215 7.31 -24.60 19.81
C ILE A 215 8.54 -24.37 20.69
N ASP A 216 9.61 -25.15 20.47
CA ASP A 216 10.81 -25.10 21.32
C ASP A 216 11.64 -23.84 21.11
N THR A 217 11.71 -23.36 19.87
CA THR A 217 12.60 -22.23 19.51
C THR A 217 11.88 -20.87 19.46
N ALA A 218 10.55 -20.87 19.38
CA ALA A 218 9.71 -19.69 19.16
C ALA A 218 10.12 -18.83 17.94
N MET A 219 10.83 -19.41 16.97
CA MET A 219 11.24 -18.74 15.74
C MET A 219 10.04 -18.48 14.82
N ARG A 220 10.15 -17.45 13.98
CA ARG A 220 9.14 -17.20 12.94
C ARG A 220 9.28 -18.24 11.84
N GLN A 221 8.17 -18.60 11.18
CA GLN A 221 8.17 -19.57 10.08
C GLN A 221 9.25 -19.30 9.02
N ASN A 222 9.38 -18.05 8.53
CA ASN A 222 10.41 -17.73 7.54
C ASN A 222 11.84 -17.87 8.10
N GLU A 223 12.04 -17.66 9.40
CA GLU A 223 13.34 -17.87 10.04
C GLU A 223 13.68 -19.37 10.02
N ILE A 224 12.74 -20.23 10.43
CA ILE A 224 12.88 -21.69 10.40
C ILE A 224 13.18 -22.20 8.99
N CYS A 225 12.40 -21.77 7.99
CA CYS A 225 12.55 -22.24 6.61
C CYS A 225 13.80 -21.71 5.89
N SER A 226 14.55 -20.78 6.50
CA SER A 226 15.75 -20.18 5.90
C SER A 226 17.05 -20.58 6.61
N LEU A 227 16.96 -21.46 7.62
CA LEU A 227 18.11 -22.00 8.33
C LEU A 227 19.02 -22.79 7.37
N ARG A 228 20.32 -22.78 7.66
CA ARG A 228 21.33 -23.49 6.86
C ARG A 228 22.20 -24.35 7.75
N TRP A 229 22.68 -25.46 7.19
CA TRP A 229 23.60 -26.36 7.90
C TRP A 229 24.91 -25.68 8.31
N GLU A 230 25.42 -24.77 7.47
CA GLU A 230 26.63 -23.97 7.75
C GLU A 230 26.48 -23.01 8.94
N ASP A 231 25.24 -22.71 9.36
CA ASP A 231 24.95 -21.81 10.47
C ASP A 231 24.81 -22.53 11.82
N LEU A 232 24.85 -23.87 11.82
CA LEU A 232 24.69 -24.72 13.00
C LEU A 232 26.01 -24.89 13.75
N ASN A 233 26.01 -24.60 15.04
CA ASN A 233 27.11 -24.90 15.94
C ASN A 233 26.70 -26.02 16.92
N LEU A 234 27.21 -27.23 16.67
CA LEU A 234 26.89 -28.40 17.49
C LEU A 234 27.48 -28.31 18.91
N ASP A 235 28.70 -27.78 19.04
CA ASP A 235 29.39 -27.67 20.33
C ASP A 235 28.65 -26.75 21.30
N LYS A 236 28.19 -25.60 20.79
CA LYS A 236 27.47 -24.59 21.56
C LYS A 236 25.96 -24.83 21.59
N LYS A 237 25.44 -25.75 20.76
CA LYS A 237 24.01 -25.97 20.53
C LYS A 237 23.30 -24.68 20.14
N THR A 238 23.87 -23.95 19.18
CA THR A 238 23.34 -22.69 18.68
C THR A 238 23.17 -22.73 17.16
N ILE A 239 22.35 -21.84 16.63
CA ILE A 239 22.21 -21.62 15.19
C ILE A 239 22.14 -20.14 14.87
N ILE A 240 22.69 -19.73 13.73
CA ILE A 240 22.62 -18.34 13.27
C ILE A 240 21.35 -18.14 12.45
N ILE A 241 20.48 -17.22 12.88
CA ILE A 241 19.38 -16.70 12.06
C ILE A 241 19.91 -15.52 11.26
N ARG A 242 19.98 -15.67 9.94
CA ARG A 242 20.39 -14.61 9.03
C ARG A 242 19.29 -13.59 8.81
N GLU A 243 19.68 -12.31 8.70
CA GLU A 243 18.77 -11.19 8.45
C GLU A 243 17.51 -11.20 9.34
N ARG A 244 17.70 -11.50 10.63
CA ARG A 244 16.61 -11.64 11.59
C ARG A 244 15.82 -10.35 11.64
N LYS A 245 14.50 -10.49 11.51
CA LYS A 245 13.58 -9.35 11.46
C LYS A 245 13.62 -8.56 12.77
N ASP A 246 14.20 -7.37 12.71
CA ASP A 246 14.24 -6.39 13.81
C ASP A 246 13.49 -5.09 13.45
N PRO A 247 12.79 -4.45 14.40
CA PRO A 247 12.04 -3.21 14.14
C PRO A 247 12.92 -2.04 13.71
N LYS A 248 14.16 -1.97 14.20
CA LYS A 248 15.11 -0.87 14.05
C LYS A 248 16.19 -1.16 13.02
N ASN A 249 16.69 -2.40 12.93
CA ASN A 249 17.73 -2.78 11.98
C ASN A 249 17.28 -3.90 11.02
N LYS A 250 16.97 -3.54 9.77
CA LYS A 250 16.38 -4.46 8.79
C LYS A 250 17.39 -5.14 7.86
N HIS A 251 18.67 -4.77 7.94
CA HIS A 251 19.72 -5.31 7.06
C HIS A 251 20.90 -5.80 7.88
N ASN A 252 21.53 -6.90 7.43
CA ASN A 252 22.71 -7.49 8.05
C ASN A 252 22.56 -7.82 9.56
N ASN A 253 21.34 -8.07 10.02
CA ASN A 253 21.07 -8.42 11.41
C ASN A 253 21.13 -9.94 11.60
N HIS A 254 22.34 -10.49 11.64
CA HIS A 254 22.56 -11.90 11.99
C HIS A 254 22.50 -12.06 13.51
N GLN A 255 21.75 -13.06 13.99
CA GLN A 255 21.66 -13.33 15.42
C GLN A 255 21.86 -14.81 15.70
N GLU A 256 22.79 -15.11 16.59
CA GLU A 256 22.95 -16.43 17.17
C GLU A 256 21.84 -16.67 18.19
N VAL A 257 21.20 -17.83 18.11
CA VAL A 257 20.14 -18.25 19.03
C VAL A 257 20.41 -19.66 19.57
N PRO A 258 20.09 -19.93 20.84
CA PRO A 258 20.22 -21.26 21.41
C PRO A 258 19.15 -22.20 20.84
N LEU A 259 19.55 -23.46 20.61
CA LEU A 259 18.65 -24.57 20.32
C LEU A 259 18.18 -25.17 21.65
N LEU A 260 16.91 -24.96 21.98
CA LEU A 260 16.28 -25.39 23.23
C LEU A 260 15.46 -26.67 23.03
N GLY A 261 15.15 -27.37 24.12
CA GLY A 261 14.28 -28.55 24.08
C GLY A 261 14.83 -29.64 23.14
N LYS A 262 13.97 -30.15 22.25
CA LYS A 262 14.29 -31.18 21.26
C LYS A 262 14.76 -30.60 19.92
N SER A 263 14.88 -29.27 19.81
CA SER A 263 15.16 -28.61 18.52
C SER A 263 16.47 -29.07 17.87
N LEU A 264 17.51 -29.38 18.63
CA LEU A 264 18.75 -29.94 18.09
C LEU A 264 18.56 -31.36 17.56
N ASP A 265 17.85 -32.22 18.30
CA ASP A 265 17.60 -33.60 17.88
C ASP A 265 16.79 -33.64 16.57
N ILE A 266 15.80 -32.74 16.46
CA ILE A 266 15.00 -32.57 15.23
C ILE A 266 15.90 -32.16 14.06
N ILE A 267 16.81 -31.19 14.26
CA ILE A 267 17.78 -30.79 13.24
C ILE A 267 18.63 -31.99 12.82
N LEU A 268 19.21 -32.73 13.76
CA LEU A 268 20.09 -33.88 13.48
C LEU A 268 19.36 -34.99 12.72
N ASN A 269 18.12 -35.28 13.07
CA ASN A 269 17.28 -36.27 12.38
C ASN A 269 16.88 -35.83 10.96
N SER A 270 16.90 -34.53 10.69
CA SER A 270 16.59 -33.98 9.36
C SER A 270 17.82 -33.84 8.45
N ILE A 271 19.04 -34.11 8.94
CA ILE A 271 20.25 -34.06 8.12
C ILE A 271 20.13 -35.10 6.99
N PRO A 272 20.19 -34.66 5.71
CA PRO A 272 20.24 -35.59 4.60
C PRO A 272 21.40 -36.57 4.76
N LYS A 273 21.14 -37.87 4.58
CA LYS A 273 22.14 -38.94 4.80
C LYS A 273 23.46 -38.73 4.04
N PHE A 274 23.45 -38.01 2.92
CA PHE A 274 24.66 -37.70 2.15
C PHE A 274 25.56 -36.62 2.77
N LEU A 275 25.04 -35.82 3.72
CA LEU A 275 25.81 -34.84 4.51
C LEU A 275 26.39 -35.45 5.80
N MET A 276 26.05 -36.71 6.12
CA MET A 276 26.62 -37.45 7.26
C MET A 276 27.79 -38.36 6.86
N LEU A 277 28.21 -38.34 5.60
CA LEU A 277 29.33 -39.11 5.07
C LEU A 277 30.54 -38.17 4.92
N ASP A 278 31.15 -37.82 6.05
CA ASP A 278 32.54 -37.34 6.15
C ASP A 278 33.05 -37.64 7.58
#